data_AF-K9QDX7-F1
#
_entry.id   AF-K9QDX7-F1
#
_cell.length_a   1.000
_cell.length_b   1.000
_cell.length_c   1.000
_cell.angle_alpha   90.00
_cell.angle_beta   90.00
_cell.angle_gamma   90.00
#
_symmetry.space_group_name_H-M   'P 1'
#
loop_
_entity.id
_entity.type
_entity.pdbx_description
1 polymer ?
#
loop_
_entity_poly.entity_id
_entity_poly.type
_entity_poly.pdbx_seq_one_letter_code
_entity_poly.pdbx_strand_id
1 'polypeptide(L)'
;MKPSLKHYADYLRMAFELNLCSQAEIIDWADKLIEEYDHLENWMIELSTSVDKHLLDIIHLLDFIPGEQDLEISLRLLIAKLGKIYPTLELENNRCAKPEHSKLLRSLYHLVLDNSCFEELRRAIYQIDMDLDYVEQGYADWSVIQEDYEQLIATSCDYQQWTNGKIQ
;
A
#
# COMPACT_ATOMS: atom_id res chain seq x y z
N MET A 1 -15.81 -3.53 5.59
CA MET A 1 -16.61 -2.55 4.80
C MET A 1 -16.19 -2.68 3.34
N LYS A 2 -17.07 -2.41 2.37
CA LYS A 2 -16.68 -2.50 0.95
C LYS A 2 -15.92 -1.24 0.55
N PRO A 3 -14.73 -1.34 -0.09
CA PRO A 3 -14.01 -0.16 -0.54
C PRO A 3 -14.76 0.58 -1.66
N SER A 4 -14.83 1.90 -1.51
CA SER A 4 -15.28 2.84 -2.55
C SER A 4 -14.16 3.19 -3.53
N LEU A 5 -14.50 3.89 -4.61
CA LEU A 5 -13.55 4.40 -5.59
C LEU A 5 -12.42 5.23 -4.96
N LYS A 6 -12.75 6.14 -4.04
CA LYS A 6 -11.74 6.96 -3.34
C LYS A 6 -10.77 6.10 -2.54
N HIS A 7 -11.27 5.07 -1.85
CA HIS A 7 -10.40 4.16 -1.12
C HIS A 7 -9.37 3.48 -2.03
N TYR A 8 -9.78 3.08 -3.24
CA TYR A 8 -8.89 2.51 -4.23
C TYR A 8 -7.87 3.50 -4.78
N ALA A 9 -8.30 4.73 -5.06
CA ALA A 9 -7.39 5.80 -5.50
C ALA A 9 -6.29 6.05 -4.47
N ASP A 10 -6.66 6.20 -3.20
CA ASP A 10 -5.71 6.43 -2.11
C ASP A 10 -4.81 5.20 -1.88
N TYR A 11 -5.35 3.98 -2.00
CA TYR A 11 -4.56 2.74 -1.97
C TYR A 11 -3.54 2.68 -3.11
N LEU A 12 -3.95 2.97 -4.35
CA LEU A 12 -3.06 2.96 -5.51
C LEU A 12 -1.96 4.01 -5.37
N ARG A 13 -2.29 5.20 -4.84
CA ARG A 13 -1.33 6.26 -4.56
C ARG A 13 -0.26 5.77 -3.58
N MET A 14 -0.68 5.27 -2.41
CA MET A 14 0.24 4.76 -1.39
C MET A 14 1.06 3.58 -1.90
N ALA A 15 0.44 2.66 -2.65
CA ALA A 15 1.13 1.52 -3.23
C ALA A 15 2.15 1.94 -4.30
N PHE A 16 1.86 3.00 -5.07
CA PHE A 16 2.78 3.55 -6.06
C PHE A 16 3.98 4.25 -5.40
N GLU A 17 3.75 5.03 -4.35
CA GLU A 17 4.80 5.66 -3.53
C GLU A 17 5.75 4.63 -2.91
N LEU A 18 5.21 3.48 -2.48
CA LEU A 18 5.99 2.36 -1.94
C LEU A 18 6.58 1.43 -3.00
N ASN A 19 6.39 1.73 -4.29
CA ASN A 19 6.83 0.90 -5.41
C ASN A 19 6.27 -0.55 -5.36
N LEU A 20 5.07 -0.71 -4.80
CA LEU A 20 4.30 -1.96 -4.74
C LEU A 20 3.33 -2.10 -5.91
N CYS A 21 3.00 -1.00 -6.56
CA CYS A 21 2.12 -0.91 -7.71
C CYS A 21 2.90 -0.31 -8.87
N SER A 22 2.72 -0.86 -10.08
CA SER A 22 3.25 -0.25 -11.29
C SER A 22 2.30 0.81 -11.86
N GLN A 23 2.83 1.74 -12.65
CA GLN A 23 2.01 2.68 -13.41
C GLN A 23 1.05 1.95 -14.37
N ALA A 24 1.49 0.83 -14.94
CA ALA A 24 0.65 -0.01 -15.80
C ALA A 24 -0.57 -0.57 -15.05
N GLU A 25 -0.44 -0.93 -13.77
CA GLU A 25 -1.58 -1.36 -12.93
C GLU A 25 -2.57 -0.22 -12.68
N ILE A 26 -2.09 1.02 -12.54
CA ILE A 26 -2.96 2.20 -12.37
C ILE A 26 -3.73 2.48 -13.66
N ILE A 27 -3.06 2.38 -14.81
CA ILE A 27 -3.66 2.52 -16.14
C ILE A 27 -4.72 1.43 -16.35
N ASP A 28 -4.38 0.16 -16.12
CA ASP A 28 -5.31 -0.96 -16.25
C ASP A 28 -6.53 -0.82 -15.33
N TRP A 29 -6.36 -0.27 -14.12
CA TRP A 29 -7.48 0.07 -13.25
C TRP A 29 -8.37 1.18 -13.84
N ALA A 30 -7.78 2.24 -14.38
CA ALA A 30 -8.54 3.32 -15.03
C ALA A 30 -9.28 2.81 -16.29
N ASP A 31 -8.64 1.97 -17.09
CA ASP A 31 -9.23 1.37 -18.29
C ASP A 31 -10.46 0.52 -17.95
N LYS A 32 -10.37 -0.30 -16.90
CA LYS A 32 -11.51 -1.08 -16.40
C LYS A 32 -12.67 -0.20 -15.96
N LEU A 33 -12.39 0.91 -15.29
CA LEU A 33 -13.44 1.85 -14.90
C LEU A 33 -14.11 2.50 -16.11
N ILE A 34 -13.36 2.81 -17.16
CA ILE A 34 -13.90 3.33 -18.42
C ILE A 34 -14.84 2.30 -19.08
N GLU A 35 -14.51 1.02 -19.02
CA GLU A 35 -15.35 -0.06 -19.55
C GLU A 35 -16.64 -0.28 -18.74
N GLU A 36 -16.58 -0.08 -17.42
CA GLU A 36 -17.69 -0.35 -16.49
C GLU A 36 -18.63 0.85 -16.27
N TYR A 37 -18.13 2.08 -16.39
CA TYR A 37 -18.91 3.30 -16.09
C TYR A 37 -19.57 3.88 -17.34
N ASP A 38 -20.88 4.13 -17.26
CA ASP A 38 -21.65 4.80 -18.33
C ASP A 38 -21.21 6.27 -18.55
N HIS A 39 -20.62 6.90 -17.52
CA HIS A 39 -20.22 8.31 -17.54
C HIS A 39 -18.73 8.42 -17.22
N LEU A 40 -17.97 8.88 -18.20
CA LEU A 40 -16.53 9.04 -18.07
C LEU A 40 -16.19 10.39 -17.44
N GLU A 41 -15.36 10.35 -16.40
CA GLU A 41 -14.78 11.55 -15.80
C GLU A 41 -13.39 11.81 -16.41
N ASN A 42 -12.98 13.08 -16.46
CA ASN A 42 -11.71 13.48 -17.09
C ASN A 42 -10.51 12.77 -16.47
N TRP A 43 -10.49 12.59 -15.15
CA TRP A 43 -9.38 11.92 -14.45
C TRP A 43 -9.23 10.45 -14.90
N MET A 44 -10.31 9.76 -15.30
CA MET A 44 -10.25 8.39 -15.80
C MET A 44 -9.45 8.34 -17.10
N ILE A 45 -9.79 9.23 -18.03
CA ILE A 45 -9.12 9.35 -19.34
C ILE A 45 -7.67 9.79 -19.14
N GLU A 46 -7.44 10.73 -18.23
CA GLU A 46 -6.10 11.26 -17.94
C GLU A 46 -5.17 10.25 -17.26
N LEU A 47 -5.71 9.32 -16.46
CA LEU A 47 -4.97 8.18 -15.90
C LEU A 47 -4.73 7.11 -16.96
N SER A 48 -5.75 6.73 -17.74
CA SER A 48 -5.63 5.76 -18.84
C SER A 48 -4.54 6.15 -19.85
N THR A 49 -4.45 7.45 -20.16
CA THR A 49 -3.47 7.99 -21.12
C THR A 49 -2.14 8.42 -20.48
N SER A 50 -1.88 8.02 -19.23
CA SER A 50 -0.77 8.55 -18.44
C SER A 50 0.60 7.91 -18.70
N VAL A 51 0.78 7.06 -19.71
CA VAL A 51 1.99 6.22 -19.94
C VAL A 51 3.32 6.97 -19.77
N ASP A 52 3.41 8.21 -20.23
CA ASP A 52 4.64 9.02 -20.17
C ASP A 52 4.58 10.17 -19.14
N LYS A 53 3.55 10.21 -18.28
CA LYS A 53 3.41 11.24 -17.23
C LYS A 53 4.43 11.03 -16.10
N HIS A 54 4.82 12.14 -15.48
CA HIS A 54 5.71 12.09 -14.32
C HIS A 54 4.97 11.50 -13.11
N LEU A 55 5.71 10.82 -12.21
CA LEU A 55 5.16 10.17 -11.03
C LEU A 55 4.29 11.11 -10.16
N LEU A 56 4.73 12.35 -9.96
CA LEU A 56 3.97 13.35 -9.21
C LEU A 56 2.63 13.70 -9.87
N ASP A 57 2.55 13.72 -11.19
CA ASP A 57 1.30 14.02 -11.90
C ASP A 57 0.28 12.90 -11.66
N ILE A 58 0.74 11.65 -11.64
CA ILE A 58 -0.11 10.47 -11.36
C ILE A 58 -0.61 10.51 -9.91
N ILE A 59 0.28 10.81 -8.96
CA ILE A 59 -0.08 10.96 -7.54
C ILE A 59 -1.15 12.05 -7.37
N HIS A 60 -0.94 13.21 -7.98
CA HIS A 60 -1.92 14.30 -7.93
C HIS A 60 -3.26 13.90 -8.55
N LEU A 61 -3.26 13.20 -9.70
CA LEU A 61 -4.49 12.71 -10.31
C LEU A 61 -5.27 11.78 -9.37
N LEU A 62 -4.60 10.86 -8.68
CA LEU A 62 -5.22 9.97 -7.70
C LEU A 62 -5.77 10.73 -6.49
N ASP A 63 -5.06 11.75 -6.00
CA ASP A 63 -5.53 12.60 -4.90
C ASP A 63 -6.83 13.34 -5.25
N PHE A 64 -6.97 13.80 -6.49
CA PHE A 64 -8.14 14.56 -6.96
C PHE A 64 -9.40 13.73 -7.22
N ILE A 65 -9.32 12.39 -7.18
CA ILE A 65 -10.49 11.53 -7.38
C ILE A 65 -11.51 11.81 -6.26
N PRO A 66 -12.80 12.05 -6.60
CA PRO A 66 -13.81 12.43 -5.62
C PRO A 66 -14.21 11.27 -4.71
N GLY A 67 -14.60 11.61 -3.48
CA GLY A 67 -15.18 10.69 -2.50
C GLY A 67 -14.75 11.01 -1.08
N GLU A 68 -15.40 10.37 -0.12
CA GLU A 68 -14.98 10.45 1.28
C GLU A 68 -13.68 9.68 1.49
N GLN A 69 -12.76 10.32 2.20
CA GLN A 69 -11.46 9.74 2.52
C GLN A 69 -11.57 8.96 3.84
N ASP A 70 -11.44 7.64 3.78
CA ASP A 70 -11.15 6.78 4.93
C ASP A 70 -9.84 6.04 4.69
N LEU A 71 -8.76 6.63 5.21
CA LEU A 71 -7.42 6.09 5.08
C LEU A 71 -7.24 4.73 5.75
N GLU A 72 -8.10 4.34 6.69
CA GLU A 72 -8.02 3.01 7.30
C GLU A 72 -8.30 1.92 6.26
N ILE A 73 -9.36 2.07 5.48
CA ILE A 73 -9.73 1.11 4.42
C ILE A 73 -8.62 1.03 3.37
N SER A 74 -8.09 2.18 2.94
CA SER A 74 -7.00 2.24 1.96
C SER A 74 -5.71 1.62 2.49
N LEU A 75 -5.38 1.82 3.77
CA LEU A 75 -4.22 1.22 4.41
C LEU A 75 -4.39 -0.30 4.55
N ARG A 76 -5.60 -0.78 4.88
CA ARG A 76 -5.88 -2.23 4.89
C ARG A 76 -5.74 -2.86 3.50
N LEU A 77 -6.16 -2.18 2.44
CA LEU A 77 -5.91 -2.62 1.07
C LEU A 77 -4.41 -2.70 0.75
N LEU A 78 -3.63 -1.70 1.19
CA LEU A 78 -2.18 -1.67 1.04
C LEU A 78 -1.50 -2.84 1.77
N ILE A 79 -1.86 -3.08 3.03
CA ILE A 79 -1.35 -4.20 3.84
C ILE A 79 -1.74 -5.55 3.21
N ALA A 80 -2.95 -5.67 2.69
CA ALA A 80 -3.37 -6.87 1.97
C ALA A 80 -2.55 -7.10 0.68
N LYS A 81 -2.19 -6.04 -0.05
CA LYS A 81 -1.31 -6.12 -1.24
C LYS A 81 0.12 -6.49 -0.81
N LEU A 82 0.63 -5.91 0.28
CA LEU A 82 1.92 -6.25 0.87
C LEU A 82 2.03 -7.75 1.14
N GLY A 83 1.05 -8.33 1.84
CA GLY A 83 1.04 -9.78 2.12
C GLY A 83 0.96 -10.67 0.88
N LYS A 84 0.48 -10.17 -0.26
CA LYS A 84 0.50 -10.91 -1.54
C LYS A 84 1.86 -10.87 -2.22
N ILE A 85 2.55 -9.73 -2.17
CA ILE A 85 3.86 -9.54 -2.81
C ILE A 85 4.98 -10.14 -1.95
N TYR A 86 4.91 -9.90 -0.64
CA TYR A 86 5.86 -10.33 0.36
C TYR A 86 5.13 -11.11 1.46
N PRO A 87 4.77 -12.39 1.22
CA PRO A 87 4.12 -13.22 2.24
C PRO A 87 5.03 -13.53 3.43
N THR A 88 6.34 -13.49 3.21
CA THR A 88 7.38 -13.67 4.23
C THR A 88 8.50 -12.70 3.92
N LEU A 89 9.11 -12.10 4.95
CA LEU A 89 10.26 -11.24 4.76
C LEU A 89 11.54 -12.07 4.81
N GLU A 90 12.37 -11.95 3.78
CA GLU A 90 13.58 -12.74 3.66
C GLU A 90 14.78 -12.12 4.38
N LEU A 91 15.67 -12.99 4.87
CA LEU A 91 16.96 -12.60 5.43
C LEU A 91 18.04 -12.60 4.35
N GLU A 92 18.92 -11.61 4.42
CA GLU A 92 20.23 -11.67 3.79
C GLU A 92 21.24 -12.31 4.75
N ASN A 93 21.96 -13.34 4.27
CA ASN A 93 22.98 -14.07 5.02
C ASN A 93 22.52 -14.63 6.39
N ASN A 94 21.22 -14.91 6.56
CA ASN A 94 20.60 -15.41 7.79
C ASN A 94 20.81 -14.53 9.05
N ARG A 95 21.12 -13.25 8.89
CA ARG A 95 21.40 -12.35 10.03
C ARG A 95 20.77 -10.97 9.92
N CYS A 96 20.63 -10.44 8.71
CA CYS A 96 20.09 -9.11 8.50
C CYS A 96 18.88 -9.19 7.59
N ALA A 97 17.93 -8.28 7.77
CA ALA A 97 16.89 -8.03 6.79
C ALA A 97 17.53 -7.83 5.40
N LYS A 98 16.90 -8.34 4.34
CA LYS A 98 17.28 -7.86 3.02
C LYS A 98 17.10 -6.34 2.95
N PRO A 99 18.02 -5.59 2.33
CA PRO A 99 17.92 -4.13 2.23
C PRO A 99 16.60 -3.65 1.62
N GLU A 100 16.03 -4.43 0.69
CA GLU A 100 14.73 -4.15 0.08
C GLU A 100 13.58 -4.20 1.10
N HIS A 101 13.59 -5.14 2.05
CA HIS A 101 12.57 -5.27 3.08
C HIS A 101 12.74 -4.21 4.18
N SER A 102 13.97 -3.95 4.64
CA SER A 102 14.23 -2.83 5.57
C SER A 102 13.71 -1.52 4.98
N LYS A 103 14.06 -1.24 3.71
CA LYS A 103 13.60 -0.02 3.03
C LYS A 103 12.07 0.03 2.94
N LEU A 104 11.43 -1.08 2.62
CA LEU A 104 9.97 -1.16 2.53
C LEU A 104 9.30 -0.84 3.86
N LEU A 105 9.75 -1.46 4.96
CA LEU A 105 9.19 -1.26 6.30
C LEU A 105 9.36 0.19 6.78
N ARG A 106 10.55 0.77 6.57
CA ARG A 106 10.84 2.19 6.85
C ARG A 106 9.92 3.12 6.06
N SER A 107 9.77 2.88 4.76
CA SER A 107 8.89 3.68 3.91
C SER A 107 7.42 3.55 4.33
N LEU A 108 6.98 2.35 4.73
CA LEU A 108 5.62 2.14 5.26
C LEU A 108 5.40 2.92 6.56
N TYR A 109 6.39 2.95 7.46
CA TYR A 109 6.32 3.77 8.66
C TYR A 109 6.19 5.26 8.34
N HIS A 110 7.03 5.80 7.46
CA HIS A 110 6.95 7.21 7.05
C HIS A 110 5.61 7.55 6.40
N LEU A 111 5.10 6.67 5.53
CA LEU A 111 3.79 6.83 4.91
C LEU A 111 2.68 6.96 5.96
N VAL A 112 2.68 6.13 7.00
CA VAL A 112 1.64 6.17 8.04
C VAL A 112 1.87 7.29 9.05
N LEU A 113 3.09 7.82 9.19
CA LEU A 113 3.38 8.99 10.01
C LEU A 113 2.82 10.27 9.38
N ASP A 114 2.95 10.41 8.05
CA ASP A 114 2.51 11.58 7.30
C ASP A 114 0.99 11.63 7.10
N ASN A 115 0.30 10.52 7.34
CA ASN A 115 -1.14 10.37 7.18
C ASN A 115 -1.84 10.21 8.54
N SER A 116 -2.98 10.88 8.75
CA SER A 116 -3.79 10.68 9.97
C SER A 116 -4.52 9.34 9.89
N CYS A 117 -3.80 8.26 10.19
CA CYS A 117 -4.30 6.88 10.13
C CYS A 117 -4.85 6.39 11.47
N PHE A 118 -5.58 5.27 11.41
CA PHE A 118 -6.13 4.59 12.57
C PHE A 118 -5.04 4.14 13.56
N GLU A 119 -5.25 4.41 14.85
CA GLU A 119 -4.25 4.26 15.91
C GLU A 119 -3.69 2.82 16.01
N GLU A 120 -4.53 1.80 15.83
CA GLU A 120 -4.09 0.41 15.99
C GLU A 120 -3.11 -0.02 14.88
N LEU A 121 -3.43 0.27 13.62
CA LEU A 121 -2.54 -0.05 12.49
C LEU A 121 -1.26 0.76 12.54
N ARG A 122 -1.37 2.06 12.88
CA ARG A 122 -0.21 2.92 13.08
C ARG A 122 0.72 2.39 14.16
N ARG A 123 0.16 1.94 15.28
CA ARG A 123 0.94 1.38 16.38
C ARG A 123 1.65 0.10 15.99
N ALA A 124 0.99 -0.80 15.26
CA ALA A 124 1.61 -2.03 14.77
C ALA A 124 2.78 -1.74 13.82
N ILE A 125 2.59 -0.82 12.86
CA ILE A 125 3.65 -0.42 11.91
C ILE A 125 4.82 0.27 12.63
N TYR A 126 4.52 1.12 13.62
CA TYR A 126 5.54 1.76 14.45
C TYR A 126 6.34 0.74 15.28
N GLN A 127 5.68 -0.28 15.84
CA GLN A 127 6.35 -1.33 16.59
C GLN A 127 7.34 -2.09 15.70
N ILE A 128 6.93 -2.46 14.48
CA ILE A 128 7.82 -3.11 13.50
C ILE A 128 9.02 -2.22 13.17
N ASP A 129 8.83 -0.91 12.96
CA ASP A 129 9.94 0.03 12.69
C ASP A 129 10.92 0.12 13.87
N MET A 130 10.40 0.18 15.10
CA MET A 130 11.23 0.15 16.30
C MET A 130 12.03 -1.14 16.41
N ASP A 131 11.39 -2.29 16.23
CA ASP A 131 12.07 -3.58 16.33
C ASP A 131 13.11 -3.73 15.23
N LEU A 132 12.89 -3.13 14.05
CA LEU A 132 13.84 -3.13 12.96
C LEU A 132 15.14 -2.43 13.38
N ASP A 133 15.05 -1.30 14.09
CA ASP A 133 16.22 -0.64 14.68
C ASP A 133 16.98 -1.56 15.66
N TYR A 134 16.28 -2.30 16.50
CA TYR A 134 16.91 -3.25 17.44
C TYR A 134 17.58 -4.42 16.72
N VAL A 135 16.95 -4.98 15.69
CA VAL A 135 17.53 -6.07 14.89
C VAL A 135 18.76 -5.58 14.12
N GLU A 136 18.68 -4.41 13.46
CA GLU A 136 19.79 -3.82 12.69
C GLU A 136 21.00 -3.50 13.59
N GLN A 137 20.76 -3.21 14.87
CA GLN A 137 21.81 -2.99 15.88
C GLN A 137 22.29 -4.28 16.57
N GLY A 138 21.68 -5.44 16.27
CA GLY A 138 22.03 -6.74 16.85
C GLY A 138 21.50 -6.99 18.28
N TYR A 139 20.49 -6.23 18.71
CA TYR A 139 19.85 -6.37 20.03
C TYR A 139 18.63 -7.29 20.01
N ALA A 140 18.11 -7.64 18.84
CA ALA A 140 16.94 -8.51 18.66
C ALA A 140 17.13 -9.48 17.49
N ASP A 141 16.27 -10.51 17.43
CA ASP A 141 16.24 -11.49 16.35
C ASP A 141 15.17 -11.13 15.31
N TRP A 142 15.44 -11.45 14.03
CA TRP A 142 14.51 -11.18 12.94
C TRP A 142 13.16 -11.86 13.08
N SER A 143 13.08 -12.97 13.82
CA SER A 143 11.80 -13.65 14.10
C SER A 143 10.76 -12.72 14.73
N VAL A 144 11.16 -11.72 15.52
CA VAL A 144 10.24 -10.72 16.10
C VAL A 144 9.59 -9.90 15.00
N ILE A 145 10.37 -9.41 14.03
CA ILE A 145 9.87 -8.66 12.87
C ILE A 145 8.94 -9.51 12.02
N GLN A 146 9.32 -10.76 11.78
CA GLN A 146 8.50 -11.66 10.98
C GLN A 146 7.15 -11.95 11.65
N GLU A 147 7.14 -12.16 12.98
CA GLU A 147 5.90 -12.39 13.74
C GLU A 147 4.99 -11.15 13.71
N ASP A 148 5.53 -9.97 13.97
CA ASP A 148 4.75 -8.72 13.96
C ASP A 148 4.24 -8.39 12.55
N TYR A 149 5.05 -8.67 11.51
CA TYR A 149 4.63 -8.50 10.12
C TYR A 149 3.51 -9.46 9.71
N GLU A 150 3.58 -10.73 10.14
CA GLU A 150 2.49 -11.71 9.93
C GLU A 150 1.20 -11.27 10.63
N GLN A 151 1.31 -10.78 11.87
CA GLN A 151 0.17 -10.22 12.59
C GLN A 151 -0.41 -9.01 11.87
N LEU A 152 0.43 -8.10 11.36
CA LEU A 152 0.00 -6.94 10.57
C LEU A 152 -0.77 -7.39 9.32
N ILE A 153 -0.24 -8.33 8.54
CA ILE A 153 -0.94 -8.87 7.35
C ILE A 153 -2.29 -9.47 7.76
N ALA A 154 -2.34 -10.22 8.86
CA ALA A 154 -3.55 -10.88 9.33
C ALA A 154 -4.70 -9.90 9.63
N THR A 155 -4.39 -8.66 10.04
CA THR A 155 -5.41 -7.61 10.26
C THR A 155 -6.19 -7.22 8.99
N SER A 156 -5.68 -7.56 7.81
CA SER A 156 -6.23 -7.10 6.52
C SER A 156 -6.56 -8.26 5.57
N CYS A 157 -6.64 -9.49 6.07
CA CYS A 157 -6.97 -10.68 5.25
C CYS A 157 -8.33 -10.56 4.53
N ASP A 158 -9.32 -9.91 5.14
CA ASP A 158 -10.65 -9.69 4.56
C ASP A 158 -10.64 -8.72 3.36
N TYR A 159 -9.58 -7.92 3.22
CA TYR A 159 -9.37 -6.99 2.11
C TYR A 159 -8.65 -7.62 0.90
N GLN A 160 -8.09 -8.83 1.02
CA GLN A 160 -7.35 -9.48 -0.07
C GLN A 160 -8.17 -9.65 -1.35
N GLN A 161 -9.48 -9.90 -1.24
CA GLN A 161 -10.39 -10.03 -2.38
C GLN A 161 -10.54 -8.72 -3.18
N TRP A 162 -10.30 -7.58 -2.52
CA TRP A 162 -10.48 -6.25 -3.09
C TRP A 162 -9.21 -5.71 -3.74
N THR A 163 -8.02 -6.22 -3.43
CA THR A 163 -6.73 -5.71 -3.97
C THR A 163 -6.59 -5.70 -5.52
N ASN A 164 -7.43 -6.44 -6.26
CA ASN A 164 -7.40 -6.50 -7.73
C ASN A 164 -8.29 -5.43 -8.42
N GLY A 165 -8.78 -4.43 -7.68
CA GLY A 165 -9.50 -3.30 -8.28
C GLY A 165 -10.92 -3.59 -8.79
N LYS A 166 -11.51 -4.75 -8.46
CA LYS A 166 -12.91 -5.04 -8.79
C LYS A 166 -13.84 -4.20 -7.91
N ILE A 167 -14.25 -3.04 -8.40
CA ILE A 167 -15.31 -2.25 -7.79
C ILE A 167 -16.64 -2.82 -8.31
N GLN A 168 -17.28 -3.68 -7.51
CA GLN A 168 -18.63 -4.18 -7.84
C GLN A 168 -19.72 -3.12 -7.64
#